data_AF-E8RPQ4-F1
#
_entry.id   AF-E8RPQ4-F1
#
_cell.length_a   1.000
_cell.length_b   1.000
_cell.length_c   1.000
_cell.angle_alpha   90.00
_cell.angle_beta   90.00
_cell.angle_gamma   90.00
#
_symmetry.space_group_name_H-M   'P 1'
#
loop_
_entity.id
_entity.type
_entity.pdbx_description
1 polymer ?
#
loop_
_entity_poly.entity_id
_entity_poly.type
_entity_poly.pdbx_seq_one_letter_code
_entity_poly.pdbx_strand_id
1 'polypeptide(L)'
;MLNVVVLTTGPLFTLSEAKQHLRKDSSEEDVIITGYAMAAAQRVLDYCDLDLVPVGEGPVAVFKTAALLVLGDLYHNREASPSELPTSATNLLDPYRNLGV
;
A
#
# COMPACT_ATOMS: atom_id res chain seq x y z
N MET A 1 1.14 34.53 -1.55
CA MET A 1 1.46 33.44 -0.60
C MET A 1 0.98 32.15 -1.24
N LEU A 2 1.91 31.26 -1.61
CA LEU A 2 1.58 29.93 -2.14
C LEU A 2 1.23 29.03 -0.95
N ASN A 3 -0.07 28.79 -0.75
CA ASN A 3 -0.54 27.76 0.17
C ASN A 3 -0.24 26.38 -0.45
N VAL A 4 1.00 25.92 -0.36
CA VAL A 4 1.32 24.52 -0.65
C VAL A 4 0.87 23.72 0.55
N VAL A 5 -0.31 23.12 0.46
CA VAL A 5 -0.78 22.14 1.43
C VAL A 5 0.05 20.87 1.21
N VAL A 6 1.13 20.69 1.96
CA VAL A 6 1.82 19.39 2.03
C VAL A 6 1.00 18.50 2.96
N LEU A 7 0.06 17.75 2.40
CA LEU A 7 -0.68 16.70 3.10
C LEU A 7 0.24 15.47 3.28
N THR A 8 1.28 15.63 4.11
CA THR A 8 2.26 14.62 4.54
C THR A 8 2.76 13.63 3.47
N THR A 9 3.93 13.88 2.89
CA THR A 9 4.73 12.90 2.12
C THR A 9 5.41 11.87 3.03
N GLY A 10 4.60 11.14 3.81
CA GLY A 10 5.04 10.06 4.68
C GLY A 10 4.63 8.69 4.13
N PRO A 11 5.21 7.60 4.66
CA PRO A 11 4.77 6.25 4.31
C PRO A 11 3.32 6.02 4.73
N LEU A 12 2.55 5.30 3.91
CA LEU A 12 1.12 5.02 4.14
C LEU A 12 0.84 4.29 5.46
N PHE A 13 1.81 3.50 5.92
CA PHE A 13 1.84 2.84 7.22
C PHE A 13 3.30 2.70 7.67
N THR A 14 3.48 2.51 8.97
CA THR A 14 4.78 2.37 9.62
C THR A 14 5.35 0.96 9.44
N LEU A 15 6.67 0.82 9.62
CA LEU A 15 7.32 -0.49 9.68
C LEU A 15 6.74 -1.38 10.77
N SER A 16 6.33 -0.82 11.91
CA SER A 16 5.70 -1.58 13.00
C SER A 16 4.36 -2.18 12.58
N GLU A 17 3.52 -1.43 11.86
CA GLU A 17 2.24 -1.93 11.33
C GLU A 17 2.48 -3.03 10.26
N ALA A 18 3.47 -2.82 9.38
CA ALA A 18 3.88 -3.81 8.39
C ALA A 18 4.30 -5.14 9.05
N LYS A 19 5.16 -5.06 10.07
CA LYS A 19 5.63 -6.21 10.85
C LYS A 19 4.50 -6.91 11.61
N GLN A 20 3.61 -6.14 12.21
CA GLN A 20 2.43 -6.68 12.88
C GLN A 20 1.55 -7.48 11.91
N HIS A 21 1.36 -6.96 10.69
CA HIS A 21 0.61 -7.66 9.64
C HIS A 21 1.29 -8.98 9.23
N LEU A 22 2.61 -8.97 9.07
CA LEU A 22 3.42 -10.14 8.72
C LEU A 22 3.69 -11.09 9.91
N ARG A 23 3.23 -10.75 11.12
CA ARG A 23 3.53 -11.48 12.37
C ARG A 23 5.03 -11.65 12.59
N LYS A 24 5.79 -10.57 12.38
CA LYS A 24 7.25 -10.52 12.50
C LYS A 24 7.70 -9.66 13.66
N ASP A 25 8.31 -10.29 14.66
CA ASP A 25 8.77 -9.61 15.88
C ASP A 25 10.26 -9.23 15.83
N SER A 26 11.08 -9.96 15.05
CA SER A 26 12.52 -9.69 14.92
C SER A 26 12.83 -8.54 13.95
N SER A 27 14.03 -7.95 14.05
CA SER A 27 14.48 -6.85 13.19
C SER A 27 15.34 -7.28 12.00
N GLU A 28 15.61 -8.57 11.84
CA GLU A 28 16.52 -9.11 10.83
C GLU A 28 16.06 -8.80 9.39
N GLU A 29 14.74 -8.69 9.20
CA GLU A 29 14.11 -8.49 7.89
C GLU A 29 13.61 -7.06 7.70
N ASP A 30 13.89 -6.13 8.62
CA ASP A 30 13.33 -4.77 8.60
C ASP A 30 13.63 -4.04 7.28
N VAL A 31 14.82 -4.23 6.71
CA VAL A 31 15.22 -3.64 5.43
C VAL A 31 14.35 -4.17 4.28
N ILE A 32 14.13 -5.49 4.24
CA ILE A 32 13.36 -6.14 3.18
C ILE A 32 11.87 -5.79 3.32
N ILE A 33 11.33 -5.84 4.54
CA ILE A 33 9.94 -5.47 4.85
C ILE A 33 9.69 -4.01 4.48
N THR A 34 10.64 -3.11 4.74
CA THR A 34 10.53 -1.70 4.33
C THR A 34 10.43 -1.56 2.81
N GLY A 35 11.26 -2.30 2.06
CA GLY A 35 11.22 -2.30 0.60
C GLY A 35 9.87 -2.78 0.05
N TYR A 36 9.34 -3.88 0.60
CA TYR A 36 8.02 -4.37 0.21
C TYR A 36 6.88 -3.43 0.61
N ALA A 37 6.97 -2.77 1.77
CA ALA A 37 5.98 -1.80 2.21
C ALA A 37 5.88 -0.61 1.25
N MET A 38 7.04 -0.09 0.82
CA MET A 38 7.11 1.00 -0.17
C MET A 38 6.53 0.55 -1.52
N ALA A 39 6.94 -0.62 -2.02
CA ALA A 39 6.44 -1.16 -3.27
C ALA A 39 4.92 -1.41 -3.23
N ALA A 40 4.41 -1.95 -2.13
CA ALA A 40 2.99 -2.19 -1.93
C ALA A 40 2.17 -0.89 -1.91
N ALA A 41 2.65 0.14 -1.20
CA ALA A 41 2.00 1.44 -1.17
C ALA A 41 1.96 2.11 -2.55
N GLN A 42 3.04 2.01 -3.33
CA GLN A 42 3.05 2.51 -4.71
C GLN A 42 2.10 1.70 -5.60
N ARG A 43 2.11 0.38 -5.47
CA ARG A 43 1.33 -0.50 -6.34
C ARG A 43 -0.19 -0.28 -6.25
N VAL A 44 -0.69 0.05 -5.05
CA VAL A 44 -2.13 0.36 -4.86
C VAL A 44 -2.52 1.70 -5.47
N LEU A 45 -1.60 2.67 -5.49
CA LEU A 45 -1.78 3.96 -6.16
C LEU A 45 -1.77 3.79 -7.68
N ASP A 46 -0.80 3.04 -8.20
CA ASP A 46 -0.69 2.71 -9.63
C ASP A 46 -1.93 1.96 -10.14
N TYR A 47 -2.53 1.10 -9.31
CA TYR A 47 -3.76 0.39 -9.66
C TYR A 47 -4.96 1.33 -9.87
N CYS A 48 -5.03 2.39 -9.06
CA CYS A 48 -6.11 3.37 -9.13
C CYS A 48 -5.83 4.53 -10.08
N ASP A 49 -4.61 4.60 -10.66
CA ASP A 49 -4.13 5.75 -11.43
C ASP A 49 -4.19 7.06 -10.62
N LEU A 50 -3.60 7.03 -9.42
CA LEU A 50 -3.56 8.15 -8.48
C LEU A 50 -2.11 8.44 -8.03
N ASP A 51 -1.75 9.70 -7.91
CA ASP A 51 -0.45 10.10 -7.32
C ASP A 51 -0.47 10.06 -5.78
N LEU A 52 -1.66 10.23 -5.18
CA LEU A 52 -1.85 10.38 -3.74
C LEU A 52 -3.13 9.68 -3.29
N VAL A 53 -3.10 9.17 -2.06
CA VAL A 53 -4.29 8.61 -1.42
C VAL A 53 -5.31 9.72 -1.20
N PRO A 54 -6.60 9.52 -1.56
CA PRO A 54 -7.63 10.51 -1.32
C PRO A 54 -7.75 10.89 0.16
N VAL A 55 -8.04 12.16 0.42
CA VAL A 55 -8.15 12.69 1.79
C VAL A 55 -9.39 12.12 2.47
N GLY A 56 -9.23 11.58 3.68
CA GLY A 56 -10.31 11.12 4.54
C GLY A 56 -9.97 9.82 5.26
N GLU A 57 -10.52 9.61 6.45
CA GLU A 57 -10.24 8.40 7.25
C GLU A 57 -10.63 7.11 6.52
N GLY A 58 -11.77 7.11 5.83
CA GLY A 58 -12.24 5.96 5.04
C GLY A 58 -11.26 5.58 3.92
N PRO A 59 -10.96 6.48 2.96
CA PRO A 59 -9.98 6.21 1.91
C PRO A 59 -8.61 5.81 2.45
N VAL A 60 -8.09 6.51 3.47
CA VAL A 60 -6.80 6.16 4.09
C VAL A 60 -6.81 4.74 4.65
N ALA A 61 -7.89 4.34 5.34
CA ALA A 61 -8.03 2.98 5.87
C ALA A 61 -8.12 1.93 4.76
N VAL A 62 -8.83 2.23 3.67
CA VAL A 62 -8.95 1.34 2.50
C VAL A 62 -7.59 1.12 1.84
N PHE A 63 -6.89 2.20 1.47
CA PHE A 63 -5.59 2.11 0.81
C PHE A 63 -4.53 1.47 1.72
N LYS A 64 -4.53 1.80 3.01
CA LYS A 64 -3.63 1.16 3.99
C LYS A 64 -3.87 -0.34 4.05
N THR A 65 -5.13 -0.77 4.17
CA THR A 65 -5.48 -2.20 4.27
C THR A 65 -5.14 -2.94 2.97
N ALA A 66 -5.44 -2.35 1.81
CA ALA A 66 -5.10 -2.92 0.52
C ALA A 66 -3.58 -3.06 0.36
N ALA A 67 -2.80 -2.05 0.75
CA ALA A 67 -1.34 -2.12 0.67
C ALA A 67 -0.73 -3.13 1.64
N LEU A 68 -1.29 -3.34 2.84
CA LEU A 68 -0.91 -4.46 3.71
C LEU A 68 -1.23 -5.82 3.05
N LEU A 69 -2.39 -5.89 2.38
CA LEU A 69 -2.78 -6.89 1.36
C LEU A 69 -1.61 -7.37 0.50
N VAL A 70 -1.12 -6.40 -0.27
CA VAL A 70 -0.06 -6.56 -1.25
C VAL A 70 1.28 -6.85 -0.60
N LEU A 71 1.57 -6.21 0.54
CA LEU A 71 2.79 -6.48 1.31
C LEU A 71 2.87 -7.96 1.72
N GLY A 72 1.78 -8.53 2.23
CA GLY A 72 1.72 -9.96 2.59
C GLY A 72 2.02 -10.85 1.39
N ASP A 73 1.44 -10.54 0.24
CA ASP A 73 1.69 -11.26 -1.01
C ASP A 73 3.16 -11.17 -1.45
N LEU A 74 3.74 -9.96 -1.53
CA LEU A 74 5.14 -9.75 -1.90
C LEU A 74 6.12 -10.43 -0.94
N TYR A 75 5.80 -10.47 0.35
CA TYR A 75 6.66 -11.08 1.36
C TYR A 75 6.68 -12.62 1.25
N HIS A 76 5.51 -13.22 1.01
CA HIS A 76 5.35 -14.67 0.92
C HIS A 76 5.69 -15.25 -0.46
N ASN A 77 5.44 -14.50 -1.53
CA ASN A 77 5.62 -14.91 -2.91
C ASN A 77 6.78 -14.14 -3.55
N ARG A 78 7.97 -14.78 -3.60
CA ARG A 78 9.21 -14.17 -4.12
C ARG A 78 9.57 -14.58 -5.55
N GLU A 79 8.66 -15.26 -6.22
CA GLU A 79 8.82 -15.71 -7.60
C GLU A 79 7.87 -14.94 -8.51
N ALA A 80 8.22 -14.87 -9.80
CA ALA A 80 7.33 -14.32 -10.79
C ALA A 80 6.06 -15.17 -10.85
N SER A 81 4.98 -14.66 -10.26
CA SER A 81 3.65 -15.23 -10.41
C SER A 81 2.93 -14.46 -11.53
N PRO A 82 2.07 -15.11 -12.32
CA PRO A 82 1.18 -14.40 -13.26
C PRO A 82 0.15 -13.49 -12.57
N SER A 83 0.26 -13.29 -11.25
CA SER A 83 -0.79 -12.78 -10.37
C SER A 83 -1.07 -11.30 -10.55
N GLU A 84 -2.36 -11.03 -10.71
CA GLU A 84 -2.99 -9.76 -10.39
C GLU A 84 -2.82 -9.43 -8.89
N LEU A 85 -3.13 -8.20 -8.51
CA LEU A 85 -3.22 -7.83 -7.10
C LEU A 85 -4.13 -8.82 -6.33
N PRO A 86 -3.91 -9.05 -5.02
CA PRO A 86 -4.80 -9.88 -4.23
C PRO A 86 -6.26 -9.43 -4.43
N THR A 87 -7.19 -10.36 -4.68
CA THR A 87 -8.60 -10.02 -4.98
C THR A 87 -9.24 -9.15 -3.90
N SER A 88 -8.88 -9.38 -2.64
CA SER A 88 -9.35 -8.54 -1.53
C SER A 88 -8.83 -7.10 -1.63
N ALA A 89 -7.60 -6.89 -2.13
CA ALA A 89 -7.06 -5.57 -2.37
C ALA A 89 -7.75 -4.89 -3.57
N THR A 90 -8.01 -5.61 -4.66
CA THR A 90 -8.73 -5.03 -5.82
C THR A 90 -10.15 -4.64 -5.45
N ASN A 91 -10.90 -5.51 -4.76
CA ASN A 91 -12.27 -5.21 -4.32
C ASN A 91 -12.36 -3.94 -3.45
N LEU A 92 -11.33 -3.69 -2.64
CA LEU A 92 -11.23 -2.49 -1.82
C LEU A 92 -10.93 -1.23 -2.65
N LEU A 93 -10.10 -1.37 -3.70
CA LEU A 93 -9.59 -0.27 -4.50
C LEU A 93 -10.48 0.09 -5.70
N ASP A 94 -11.29 -0.84 -6.20
CA ASP A 94 -12.15 -0.63 -7.38
C ASP A 94 -13.03 0.63 -7.32
N PRO A 95 -13.63 1.03 -6.17
CA PRO A 95 -14.39 2.27 -6.07
C PRO A 95 -13.57 3.55 -6.28
N TYR A 96 -12.25 3.47 -6.13
CA TYR A 96 -11.31 4.59 -6.26
C TYR A 96 -10.56 4.58 -7.59
N ARG A 97 -10.85 3.63 -8.48
CA ARG A 97 -10.14 3.46 -9.73
C ARG A 97 -10.53 4.55 -10.72
N ASN A 98 -9.56 5.33 -11.18
CA ASN A 98 -9.75 6.24 -12.29
C ASN A 98 -9.76 5.44 -13.60
N LEU A 99 -10.90 5.39 -14.27
CA LEU A 99 -11.06 4.62 -15.51
C LEU A 99 -10.72 5.43 -16.77
N GLY A 100 -10.43 6.73 -16.64
CA GLY A 100 -10.22 7.64 -17.76
C GLY A 100 -11.49 7.77 -18.61
N VAL A 101 -12.16 8.92 -18.51
CA VAL A 101 -13.22 9.30 -19.48
C VAL A 101 -12.67 10.24 -20.54
#